data_AF-A0A965ZYF8-F1
#
_entry.id   AF-A0A965ZYF8-F1
#
_cell.length_a   1.000
_cell.length_b   1.000
_cell.length_c   1.000
_cell.angle_alpha   90.00
_cell.angle_beta   90.00
_cell.angle_gamma   90.00
#
_symmetry.space_group_name_H-M   'P 1'
#
loop_
_entity.id
_entity.type
_entity.pdbx_description
1 polymer ?
#
loop_
_entity_poly.entity_id
_entity_poly.type
_entity_poly.pdbx_seq_one_letter_code
_entity_poly.pdbx_strand_id
1 'polypeptide(L)'
;MRKYLVILCIAAQVLVLGVMAGERELILATGERIFLRTAPIDPRDPFRGDFVRLRYDISVVAAGKIRGGVRDHAKEKGYPVYAMLKKGTEDLYSVDYLTDEKPGEGIFLRGRLNRDWRLGRTGSGVAVSYGIEQLFVEQGSGKDIEKRRGARNSLQVPMEVEVAVGSGGTSVIRDFRWSRLGMSLKMLRFHRRDRNTNLDEVTEPLSPKLEITLQNVSDAPLFVVDPGNHCGFRMEPTARVSRQYSSVYDGCRNIQVSGLDLVELAPGEAYTVELDLTEPRWYMSVGGKTGEIGRYANNDSFRIVYQPAAVGITTPAEGMWKGELPSSAFTAFRVLD
;
A
#
# COMPACT_ATOMS: atom_id res chain seq x y z
N MET A 1 -33.97 -44.17 22.26
CA MET A 1 -34.11 -43.14 21.20
C MET A 1 -33.33 -41.86 21.53
N ARG A 2 -33.48 -41.27 22.72
CA ARG A 2 -32.78 -40.04 23.14
C ARG A 2 -31.24 -40.06 23.01
N LYS A 3 -30.58 -41.20 23.32
CA LYS A 3 -29.12 -41.36 23.14
C LYS A 3 -28.64 -41.23 21.68
N TYR A 4 -29.40 -41.76 20.72
CA TYR A 4 -29.05 -41.71 19.30
C TYR A 4 -29.24 -40.30 18.73
N LEU A 5 -30.25 -39.58 19.21
CA LEU A 5 -30.45 -38.16 18.86
C LEU A 5 -29.30 -37.29 19.35
N VAL A 6 -28.82 -37.50 20.58
CA VAL A 6 -27.66 -36.76 21.11
C VAL A 6 -26.39 -37.07 20.30
N ILE A 7 -26.14 -38.33 19.98
CA ILE A 7 -24.99 -38.72 19.13
C ILE A 7 -25.10 -38.08 17.74
N LEU A 8 -26.29 -38.06 17.14
CA LEU A 8 -26.53 -37.43 15.84
C LEU A 8 -26.24 -35.92 15.90
N CYS A 9 -26.67 -35.22 16.95
CA CYS A 9 -26.37 -33.79 17.14
C CYS A 9 -24.87 -33.53 17.27
N ILE A 10 -24.14 -34.34 18.04
CA ILE A 10 -22.68 -34.22 18.19
C ILE A 10 -22.00 -34.48 16.84
N ALA A 11 -22.39 -35.53 16.13
CA ALA A 11 -21.85 -35.85 14.81
C ALA A 11 -22.10 -34.73 13.81
N ALA A 12 -23.30 -34.13 13.82
CA ALA A 12 -23.61 -32.98 12.97
C ALA A 12 -22.74 -31.76 13.30
N GLN A 13 -22.49 -31.47 14.58
CA GLN A 13 -21.58 -30.38 14.98
C GLN A 13 -20.14 -30.62 14.52
N VAL A 14 -19.62 -31.83 14.71
CA VAL A 14 -18.27 -32.21 14.24
C VAL A 14 -18.19 -32.15 12.72
N LEU A 15 -19.23 -32.59 12.00
CA LEU A 15 -19.29 -32.52 10.55
C LEU A 15 -19.26 -31.07 10.06
N VAL A 16 -20.02 -30.16 10.67
CA VAL A 16 -20.01 -28.74 10.30
C VAL A 16 -18.62 -28.13 10.48
N LEU A 17 -17.96 -28.40 11.61
CA LEU A 17 -16.58 -27.93 11.84
C LEU A 17 -15.60 -28.56 10.85
N GLY A 18 -15.76 -29.84 10.54
CA GLY A 18 -14.94 -30.55 9.55
C GLY A 18 -15.09 -29.98 8.14
N VAL A 19 -16.31 -29.63 7.72
CA VAL A 19 -16.56 -28.96 6.42
C VAL A 19 -15.93 -27.57 6.42
N MET A 20 -16.10 -26.78 7.48
CA MET A 20 -15.50 -25.45 7.58
C MET A 20 -13.97 -25.48 7.50
N ALA A 21 -13.32 -26.45 8.16
CA ALA A 21 -11.88 -26.63 8.10
C ALA A 21 -11.45 -27.15 6.72
N GLY A 22 -12.15 -28.16 6.20
CA GLY A 22 -11.87 -28.77 4.89
C GLY A 22 -11.94 -27.78 3.74
N GLU A 23 -12.91 -26.85 3.75
CA GLU A 23 -12.98 -25.77 2.75
C GLU A 23 -11.72 -24.89 2.76
N ARG A 24 -11.16 -24.60 3.94
CA ARG A 24 -9.96 -23.76 4.08
C ARG A 24 -8.71 -24.49 3.62
N GLU A 25 -8.59 -25.76 3.97
CA GLU A 25 -7.50 -26.62 3.49
C GLU A 25 -7.54 -26.81 1.97
N LEU A 26 -8.73 -26.98 1.39
CA LEU A 26 -8.89 -27.03 -0.07
C LEU A 26 -8.43 -25.72 -0.72
N ILE A 27 -8.80 -24.56 -0.17
CA ILE A 27 -8.32 -23.27 -0.69
C ILE A 27 -6.80 -23.16 -0.58
N LEU A 28 -6.19 -23.58 0.52
CA LEU A 28 -4.74 -23.57 0.69
C LEU A 28 -4.02 -24.47 -0.34
N ALA A 29 -4.63 -25.60 -0.69
CA ALA A 29 -4.07 -26.57 -1.61
C ALA A 29 -4.26 -26.17 -3.09
N THR A 30 -5.48 -25.77 -3.48
CA THR A 30 -5.89 -25.61 -4.89
C THR A 30 -6.27 -24.18 -5.27
N GLY A 31 -6.36 -23.27 -4.31
CA GLY A 31 -6.69 -21.87 -4.57
C GLY A 31 -5.63 -21.17 -5.41
N GLU A 32 -6.05 -20.14 -6.14
CA GLU A 32 -5.14 -19.32 -6.92
C GLU A 32 -4.25 -18.49 -5.98
N ARG A 33 -2.94 -18.54 -6.21
CA ARG A 33 -1.95 -17.90 -5.33
C ARG A 33 -1.60 -16.53 -5.84
N ILE A 34 -1.78 -15.52 -4.99
CA ILE A 34 -1.51 -14.12 -5.30
C ILE A 34 -0.66 -13.49 -4.21
N PHE A 35 0.14 -12.48 -4.55
CA PHE A 35 0.84 -11.66 -3.56
C PHE A 35 0.14 -10.32 -3.36
N LEU A 36 -0.08 -9.95 -2.10
CA LEU A 36 -0.65 -8.67 -1.70
C LEU A 36 0.34 -7.89 -0.86
N ARG A 37 0.57 -6.63 -1.22
CA ARG A 37 1.44 -5.76 -0.44
C ARG A 37 0.72 -5.25 0.82
N THR A 38 1.47 -5.27 1.92
CA THR A 38 1.05 -4.68 3.19
C THR A 38 1.44 -3.21 3.29
N ALA A 39 0.54 -2.43 3.88
CA ALA A 39 0.76 -1.04 4.26
C ALA A 39 1.39 -0.95 5.67
N PRO A 40 2.05 0.18 6.01
CA PRO A 40 2.62 0.38 7.35
C PRO A 40 1.52 0.38 8.43
N ILE A 41 1.56 -0.57 9.38
CA ILE A 41 0.80 -0.55 10.66
C ILE A 41 1.62 -1.21 11.76
N ASP A 42 1.90 -0.51 12.86
CA ASP A 42 2.50 -1.08 14.08
C ASP A 42 1.48 -1.97 14.84
N PRO A 43 1.76 -3.26 15.11
CA PRO A 43 0.87 -4.08 15.92
C PRO A 43 1.54 -4.83 17.08
N ARG A 44 1.04 -4.59 18.29
CA ARG A 44 1.08 -5.55 19.40
C ARG A 44 -0.25 -5.60 20.13
N ASP A 45 -0.60 -6.79 20.58
CA ASP A 45 -1.57 -7.02 21.66
C ASP A 45 -0.94 -8.09 22.58
N PRO A 46 -0.49 -7.74 23.80
CA PRO A 46 0.33 -8.60 24.64
C PRO A 46 -0.40 -9.83 25.20
N PHE A 47 -1.70 -10.02 24.91
CA PHE A 47 -2.53 -11.04 25.55
C PHE A 47 -2.96 -12.20 24.64
N ARG A 48 -2.55 -12.26 23.36
CA ARG A 48 -3.05 -13.28 22.40
C ARG A 48 -1.96 -14.11 21.70
N GLY A 49 -0.74 -14.11 22.21
CA GLY A 49 0.42 -14.70 21.53
C GLY A 49 1.01 -13.75 20.47
N ASP A 50 2.03 -14.19 19.75
CA ASP A 50 2.70 -13.38 18.73
C ASP A 50 1.92 -13.43 17.41
N PHE A 51 1.26 -12.31 17.08
CA PHE A 51 0.61 -12.10 15.80
C PHE A 51 0.88 -10.68 15.30
N VAL A 52 0.95 -10.54 13.98
CA VAL A 52 1.15 -9.26 13.30
C VAL A 52 -0.18 -8.84 12.69
N ARG A 53 -0.68 -7.65 13.05
CA ARG A 53 -1.83 -7.08 12.33
C ARG A 53 -1.37 -6.54 10.99
N LEU A 54 -2.01 -7.02 9.95
CA LEU A 54 -1.75 -6.63 8.59
C LEU A 54 -2.76 -5.59 8.16
N ARG A 55 -2.28 -4.60 7.42
CA ARG A 55 -3.10 -3.75 6.59
C ARG A 55 -2.63 -3.95 5.18
N TYR A 56 -3.55 -4.00 4.23
CA TYR A 56 -3.19 -4.10 2.83
C TYR A 56 -3.40 -2.76 2.14
N ASP A 57 -2.62 -2.51 1.10
CA ASP A 57 -2.85 -1.36 0.21
C ASP A 57 -4.26 -1.43 -0.41
N ILE A 58 -4.74 -2.65 -0.65
CA ILE A 58 -6.09 -2.92 -1.18
C ILE A 58 -7.22 -2.63 -0.18
N SER A 59 -6.94 -2.47 1.12
CA SER A 59 -7.97 -2.25 2.15
C SER A 59 -8.62 -0.86 2.10
N VAL A 60 -8.07 0.09 1.35
CA VAL A 60 -8.68 1.40 1.13
C VAL A 60 -8.90 1.59 -0.37
N VAL A 61 -10.17 1.59 -0.78
CA VAL A 61 -10.53 1.75 -2.19
C VAL A 61 -10.97 3.18 -2.43
N ALA A 62 -10.26 3.87 -3.32
CA ALA A 62 -10.57 5.24 -3.72
C ALA A 62 -11.94 5.32 -4.40
N ALA A 63 -12.62 6.44 -4.21
CA ALA A 63 -13.96 6.71 -4.74
C ALA A 63 -14.12 6.39 -6.24
N GLY A 64 -13.14 6.71 -7.08
CA GLY A 64 -13.20 6.46 -8.53
C GLY A 64 -13.17 4.99 -8.95
N LYS A 65 -12.82 4.07 -8.05
CA LYS A 65 -12.77 2.62 -8.30
C LYS A 65 -14.00 1.87 -7.75
N ILE A 66 -14.96 2.59 -7.19
CA ILE A 66 -16.17 1.99 -6.62
C ILE A 66 -17.25 1.92 -7.71
N ARG A 67 -17.82 0.74 -7.91
CA ARG A 67 -18.92 0.44 -8.85
C ARG A 67 -20.12 -0.11 -8.09
N GLY A 68 -21.27 -0.19 -8.76
CA GLY A 68 -22.50 -0.75 -8.20
C GLY A 68 -23.05 0.06 -7.02
N GLY A 69 -23.78 -0.61 -6.14
CA GLY A 69 -24.44 -0.04 -4.96
C GLY A 69 -23.54 0.13 -3.73
N VAL A 70 -22.25 -0.20 -3.84
CA VAL A 70 -21.28 -0.15 -2.72
C VAL A 70 -21.29 1.20 -1.99
N ARG A 71 -21.48 2.31 -2.72
CA ARG A 71 -21.51 3.65 -2.14
C ARG A 71 -22.70 3.88 -1.22
N ASP A 72 -23.85 3.31 -1.57
CA ASP A 72 -25.08 3.45 -0.80
C ASP A 72 -24.94 2.72 0.54
N HIS A 73 -24.22 1.60 0.54
CA HIS A 73 -23.90 0.80 1.72
C HIS A 73 -22.61 1.23 2.43
N ALA A 74 -21.94 2.32 2.03
CA ALA A 74 -20.65 2.76 2.59
C ALA A 74 -20.66 2.95 4.12
N LYS A 75 -21.84 3.19 4.71
CA LYS A 75 -22.04 3.37 6.16
C LYS A 75 -22.39 2.06 6.88
N GLU A 76 -22.74 1.01 6.15
CA GLU A 76 -23.18 -0.28 6.66
C GLU A 76 -21.98 -1.17 6.97
N LYS A 77 -21.58 -1.19 8.23
CA LYS A 77 -20.47 -2.04 8.67
C LYS A 77 -20.83 -3.51 8.43
N GLY A 78 -19.92 -4.23 7.78
CA GLY A 78 -20.07 -5.66 7.51
C GLY A 78 -20.72 -5.99 6.18
N TYR A 79 -21.20 -4.99 5.42
CA TYR A 79 -21.82 -5.20 4.12
C TYR A 79 -20.85 -5.92 3.15
N PRO A 80 -21.28 -7.00 2.48
CA PRO A 80 -20.41 -7.81 1.63
C PRO A 80 -20.04 -7.06 0.35
N VAL A 81 -18.77 -7.10 -0.01
CA VAL A 81 -18.25 -6.51 -1.24
C VAL A 81 -17.21 -7.42 -1.87
N TYR A 82 -16.94 -7.21 -3.15
CA TYR A 82 -15.99 -7.97 -3.95
C TYR A 82 -14.98 -7.02 -4.58
N ALA A 83 -13.71 -7.20 -4.24
CA ALA A 83 -12.62 -6.45 -4.83
C ALA A 83 -12.05 -7.25 -6.00
N MET A 84 -12.28 -6.78 -7.22
CA MET A 84 -11.67 -7.34 -8.41
C MET A 84 -10.18 -6.98 -8.41
N LEU A 85 -9.33 -7.97 -8.63
CA LEU A 85 -7.89 -7.79 -8.62
C LEU A 85 -7.33 -7.80 -10.03
N LYS A 86 -6.29 -7.00 -10.23
CA LYS A 86 -5.44 -7.05 -11.42
C LYS A 86 -4.02 -7.39 -11.02
N LYS A 87 -3.38 -8.24 -11.82
CA LYS A 87 -1.96 -8.53 -11.68
C LYS A 87 -1.15 -7.31 -12.12
N GLY A 88 -0.30 -6.82 -11.23
CA GLY A 88 0.68 -5.79 -11.48
C GLY A 88 2.06 -6.38 -11.79
N THR A 89 3.09 -5.62 -11.48
CA THR A 89 4.49 -6.02 -11.58
C THR A 89 4.94 -6.75 -10.31
N GLU A 90 6.08 -7.44 -10.35
CA GLU A 90 6.62 -8.20 -9.21
C GLU A 90 5.65 -9.28 -8.67
N ASP A 91 4.74 -9.81 -9.51
CA ASP A 91 3.67 -10.74 -9.11
C ASP A 91 2.69 -10.20 -8.06
N LEU A 92 2.66 -8.88 -7.85
CA LEU A 92 1.76 -8.23 -6.90
C LEU A 92 0.41 -7.93 -7.52
N TYR A 93 -0.64 -8.11 -6.72
CA TYR A 93 -2.01 -7.81 -7.12
C TYR A 93 -2.50 -6.52 -6.46
N SER A 94 -3.27 -5.75 -7.22
CA SER A 94 -3.88 -4.49 -6.76
C SER A 94 -5.37 -4.46 -7.10
N VAL A 95 -6.15 -3.62 -6.41
CA VAL A 95 -7.57 -3.44 -6.72
C VAL A 95 -7.73 -2.75 -8.07
N ASP A 96 -8.43 -3.41 -8.97
CA ASP A 96 -8.97 -2.80 -10.19
C ASP A 96 -10.21 -1.97 -9.84
N TYR A 97 -11.24 -2.62 -9.31
CA TYR A 97 -12.45 -1.98 -8.80
C TYR A 97 -13.09 -2.76 -7.66
N LEU A 98 -13.99 -2.10 -6.93
CA LEU A 98 -14.81 -2.67 -5.87
C LEU A 98 -16.28 -2.64 -6.28
N THR A 99 -16.98 -3.76 -6.11
CA THR A 99 -18.40 -3.92 -6.45
C THR A 99 -19.11 -4.71 -5.34
N ASP A 100 -20.43 -4.61 -5.29
CA ASP A 100 -21.31 -5.41 -4.41
C ASP A 100 -21.96 -6.58 -5.14
N GLU A 101 -21.81 -6.64 -6.46
CA GLU A 101 -22.19 -7.78 -7.28
C GLU A 101 -21.04 -8.79 -7.39
N LYS A 102 -21.31 -10.06 -7.11
CA LYS A 102 -20.29 -11.12 -7.18
C LYS A 102 -19.81 -11.27 -8.64
N PRO A 103 -18.51 -11.09 -8.93
CA PRO A 103 -17.99 -11.32 -10.28
C PRO A 103 -18.14 -12.79 -10.70
N GLY A 104 -18.43 -13.02 -11.98
CA GLY A 104 -18.54 -14.37 -12.56
C GLY A 104 -17.18 -14.96 -12.96
N GLU A 105 -16.20 -14.12 -13.29
CA GLU A 105 -14.87 -14.51 -13.76
C GLU A 105 -13.79 -13.61 -13.15
N GLY A 106 -12.54 -14.06 -13.27
CA GLY A 106 -11.36 -13.37 -12.76
C GLY A 106 -11.10 -13.56 -11.27
N ILE A 107 -10.00 -12.99 -10.80
CA ILE A 107 -9.58 -13.09 -9.40
C ILE A 107 -10.20 -11.95 -8.61
N PHE A 108 -10.99 -12.29 -7.61
CA PHE A 108 -11.58 -11.31 -6.70
C PHE A 108 -11.49 -11.77 -5.26
N LEU A 109 -11.46 -10.82 -4.34
CA LEU A 109 -11.54 -11.07 -2.91
C LEU A 109 -12.88 -10.64 -2.36
N ARG A 110 -13.53 -11.54 -1.62
CA ARG A 110 -14.70 -11.23 -0.83
C ARG A 110 -14.26 -10.48 0.42
N GLY A 111 -14.71 -9.24 0.55
CA GLY A 111 -14.48 -8.39 1.70
C GLY A 111 -15.77 -7.98 2.38
N ARG A 112 -15.61 -7.18 3.44
CA ARG A 112 -16.69 -6.51 4.14
C ARG A 112 -16.33 -5.06 4.35
N LEU A 113 -17.31 -4.18 4.16
CA LEU A 113 -17.15 -2.76 4.46
C LEU A 113 -16.83 -2.57 5.95
N ASN A 114 -15.83 -1.74 6.21
CA ASN A 114 -15.44 -1.36 7.55
C ASN A 114 -15.65 0.15 7.73
N ARG A 115 -16.01 0.56 8.94
CA ARG A 115 -16.30 1.96 9.24
C ARG A 115 -15.00 2.71 9.53
N ASP A 116 -14.51 3.46 8.54
CA ASP A 116 -13.46 4.47 8.76
C ASP A 116 -14.10 5.86 8.78
N TRP A 117 -14.12 6.50 9.96
CA TRP A 117 -14.75 7.80 10.14
C TRP A 117 -14.07 8.91 9.33
N ARG A 118 -12.78 8.77 8.98
CA ARG A 118 -12.04 9.77 8.21
C ARG A 118 -12.48 9.71 6.75
N LEU A 119 -12.49 8.51 6.17
CA LEU A 119 -12.94 8.28 4.79
C LEU A 119 -14.41 8.66 4.60
N GLY A 120 -15.26 8.35 5.59
CA GLY A 120 -16.68 8.72 5.56
C GLY A 120 -16.94 10.23 5.62
N ARG A 121 -16.06 11.03 6.25
CA ARG A 121 -16.16 12.50 6.27
C ARG A 121 -15.69 13.13 4.96
N THR A 122 -14.65 12.56 4.36
CA THR A 122 -14.01 13.10 3.15
C THR A 122 -14.71 12.65 1.86
N GLY A 123 -15.45 11.55 1.89
CA GLY A 123 -15.99 10.91 0.69
C GLY A 123 -14.90 10.37 -0.24
N SER A 124 -13.65 10.26 0.24
CA SER A 124 -12.47 9.93 -0.59
C SER A 124 -12.39 8.45 -0.96
N GLY A 125 -13.15 7.58 -0.29
CA GLY A 125 -13.17 6.15 -0.56
C GLY A 125 -13.92 5.35 0.52
N VAL A 126 -13.74 4.04 0.49
CA VAL A 126 -14.26 3.10 1.50
C VAL A 126 -13.16 2.20 2.05
N ALA A 127 -13.29 1.78 3.30
CA ALA A 127 -12.41 0.80 3.90
C ALA A 127 -13.03 -0.60 3.81
N VAL A 128 -12.22 -1.59 3.45
CA VAL A 128 -12.63 -2.98 3.28
C VAL A 128 -11.72 -3.90 4.09
N SER A 129 -12.32 -4.88 4.75
CA SER A 129 -11.61 -5.97 5.43
C SER A 129 -11.88 -7.29 4.72
N TYR A 130 -10.82 -8.07 4.49
CA TYR A 130 -10.82 -9.31 3.72
C TYR A 130 -10.69 -10.56 4.61
N GLY A 131 -10.51 -10.40 5.92
CA GLY A 131 -10.37 -11.52 6.86
C GLY A 131 -8.98 -12.13 6.88
N ILE A 132 -7.99 -11.40 6.34
CA ILE A 132 -6.57 -11.76 6.28
C ILE A 132 -5.70 -10.69 6.99
N GLU A 133 -6.30 -9.83 7.81
CA GLU A 133 -5.61 -8.77 8.53
C GLU A 133 -4.81 -9.25 9.76
N GLN A 134 -4.71 -10.56 9.98
CA GLN A 134 -4.01 -11.16 11.11
C GLN A 134 -3.14 -12.31 10.62
N LEU A 135 -1.82 -12.18 10.80
CA LEU A 135 -0.84 -13.23 10.56
C LEU A 135 -0.33 -13.74 11.90
N PHE A 136 -0.58 -15.02 12.18
CA PHE A 136 -0.03 -15.70 13.36
C PHE A 136 1.36 -16.19 13.03
N VAL A 137 2.31 -15.91 13.91
CA VAL A 137 3.72 -16.24 13.70
C VAL A 137 4.26 -17.00 14.91
N GLU A 138 5.40 -17.66 14.74
CA GLU A 138 6.07 -18.34 15.84
C GLU A 138 6.48 -17.33 16.93
N GLN A 139 6.47 -17.78 18.18
CA GLN A 139 6.81 -16.92 19.31
C GLN A 139 8.23 -16.34 19.15
N GLY A 140 8.38 -15.03 19.31
CA GLY A 140 9.62 -14.26 19.13
C GLY A 140 9.80 -13.65 17.74
N SER A 141 9.28 -14.28 16.69
CA SER A 141 9.48 -13.85 15.29
C SER A 141 8.77 -12.54 14.94
N GLY A 142 7.71 -12.18 15.68
CA GLY A 142 6.99 -10.92 15.49
C GLY A 142 7.89 -9.69 15.62
N LYS A 143 8.88 -9.72 16.52
CA LYS A 143 9.85 -8.62 16.70
C LYS A 143 10.81 -8.48 15.52
N ASP A 144 11.20 -9.58 14.90
CA ASP A 144 12.09 -9.55 13.73
C ASP A 144 11.35 -9.01 12.51
N ILE A 145 10.06 -9.35 12.36
CA ILE A 145 9.18 -8.77 11.34
C ILE A 145 9.01 -7.27 11.57
N GLU A 146 8.75 -6.82 12.80
CA GLU A 146 8.69 -5.39 13.16
C GLU A 146 10.00 -4.66 12.79
N LYS A 147 11.15 -5.24 13.17
CA LYS A 147 12.46 -4.63 12.94
C LYS A 147 12.79 -4.54 11.45
N ARG A 148 12.53 -5.59 10.67
CA ARG A 148 12.80 -5.62 9.22
C ARG A 148 11.87 -4.69 8.44
N ARG A 149 10.63 -4.50 8.91
CA ARG A 149 9.71 -3.54 8.31
C ARG A 149 10.10 -2.08 8.59
N GLY A 150 10.90 -1.83 9.63
CA GLY A 150 11.43 -0.51 9.95
C GLY A 150 10.46 0.41 10.70
N ALA A 151 11.04 1.47 11.27
CA ALA A 151 10.37 2.55 11.98
C ALA A 151 10.25 3.82 11.10
N ARG A 152 9.66 4.88 11.69
CA ARG A 152 9.27 6.15 11.05
C ARG A 152 10.34 6.79 10.16
N ASN A 153 11.60 6.71 10.60
CA ASN A 153 12.76 7.34 9.99
C ASN A 153 13.86 6.32 9.61
N SER A 154 13.51 5.04 9.47
CA SER A 154 14.44 4.01 9.02
C SER A 154 13.99 3.41 7.70
N LEU A 155 14.83 2.55 7.13
CA LEU A 155 14.47 1.76 5.96
C LEU A 155 13.17 0.99 6.22
N GLN A 156 12.16 1.20 5.37
CA GLN A 156 10.93 0.42 5.36
C GLN A 156 10.97 -0.59 4.23
N VAL A 157 10.83 -1.86 4.60
CA VAL A 157 10.72 -2.97 3.64
C VAL A 157 9.28 -3.47 3.68
N PRO A 158 8.48 -3.31 2.62
CA PRO A 158 7.13 -3.84 2.60
C PRO A 158 7.13 -5.37 2.71
N MET A 159 6.20 -5.89 3.50
CA MET A 159 5.90 -7.32 3.49
C MET A 159 4.85 -7.60 2.41
N GLU A 160 5.07 -8.66 1.64
CA GLU A 160 4.24 -9.12 0.53
C GLU A 160 3.67 -10.49 0.92
N VAL A 161 2.37 -10.56 1.21
CA VAL A 161 1.73 -11.76 1.76
C VAL A 161 1.21 -12.62 0.61
N GLU A 162 1.59 -13.89 0.61
CA GLU A 162 1.03 -14.89 -0.29
C GLU A 162 -0.35 -15.31 0.24
N VAL A 163 -1.37 -15.14 -0.59
CA VAL A 163 -2.76 -15.44 -0.29
C VAL A 163 -3.28 -16.44 -1.30
N ALA A 164 -3.88 -17.52 -0.83
CA ALA A 164 -4.64 -18.45 -1.64
C ALA A 164 -6.10 -17.99 -1.74
N VAL A 165 -6.63 -17.92 -2.96
CA VAL A 165 -7.98 -17.41 -3.25
C VAL A 165 -8.83 -18.54 -3.83
N GLY A 166 -9.94 -18.83 -3.16
CA GLY A 166 -10.95 -19.76 -3.68
C GLY A 166 -11.90 -19.08 -4.69
N SER A 167 -12.60 -19.88 -5.49
CA SER A 167 -13.57 -19.41 -6.51
C SER A 167 -14.72 -18.53 -5.96
N GLY A 168 -14.99 -18.59 -4.65
CA GLY A 168 -15.95 -17.72 -3.96
C GLY A 168 -15.38 -16.37 -3.51
N GLY A 169 -14.11 -16.09 -3.78
CA GLY A 169 -13.35 -14.93 -3.28
C GLY A 169 -12.90 -15.07 -1.83
N THR A 170 -13.01 -16.25 -1.24
CA THR A 170 -12.50 -16.53 0.11
C THR A 170 -10.98 -16.60 0.06
N SER A 171 -10.31 -15.76 0.85
CA SER A 171 -8.85 -15.73 0.98
C SER A 171 -8.37 -16.45 2.24
N VAL A 172 -7.22 -17.10 2.12
CA VAL A 172 -6.46 -17.68 3.25
C VAL A 172 -4.98 -17.30 3.08
N ILE A 173 -4.34 -16.82 4.15
CA ILE A 173 -2.90 -16.55 4.15
C ILE A 173 -2.16 -17.87 4.10
N ARG A 174 -1.16 -17.95 3.22
CA ARG A 174 -0.32 -19.13 3.05
C ARG A 174 1.09 -18.90 3.55
N ASP A 175 1.69 -17.79 3.14
CA ASP A 175 3.07 -17.41 3.46
C ASP A 175 3.26 -15.90 3.28
N PHE A 176 4.48 -15.40 3.44
CA PHE A 176 4.87 -14.05 3.07
C PHE A 176 6.32 -13.99 2.60
N ARG A 177 6.64 -12.95 1.85
CA ARG A 177 8.01 -12.57 1.50
C ARG A 177 8.23 -11.08 1.77
N TRP A 178 9.48 -10.67 1.73
CA TRP A 178 9.84 -9.26 1.79
C TRP A 178 10.05 -8.72 0.39
N SER A 179 9.68 -7.45 0.16
CA SER A 179 10.05 -6.79 -1.08
C SER A 179 11.57 -6.76 -1.23
N ARG A 180 12.06 -6.90 -2.47
CA ARG A 180 13.50 -6.86 -2.78
C ARG A 180 14.12 -5.48 -2.59
N LEU A 181 13.28 -4.44 -2.60
CA LEU A 181 13.67 -3.04 -2.45
C LEU A 181 13.00 -2.46 -1.19
N GLY A 182 13.82 -1.87 -0.32
CA GLY A 182 13.35 -1.05 0.80
C GLY A 182 13.45 0.44 0.45
N MET A 183 12.63 1.27 1.11
CA MET A 183 12.74 2.73 0.99
C MET A 183 12.69 3.40 2.35
N SER A 184 13.53 4.41 2.54
CA SER A 184 13.47 5.32 3.68
C SER A 184 13.18 6.75 3.22
N LEU A 185 12.56 7.53 4.09
CA LEU A 185 12.33 8.96 3.91
C LEU A 185 12.78 9.70 5.15
N LYS A 186 13.62 10.71 4.95
CA LYS A 186 14.04 11.65 5.98
C LYS A 186 13.74 13.08 5.54
N MET A 187 13.24 13.89 6.44
CA MET A 187 12.93 15.29 6.17
C MET A 187 14.13 16.15 6.59
N LEU A 188 14.88 16.68 5.63
CA LEU A 188 16.10 17.47 5.86
C LEU A 188 15.77 18.92 6.23
N ARG A 189 14.78 19.50 5.53
CA ARG A 189 14.27 20.85 5.77
C ARG A 189 12.76 20.79 5.83
N PHE A 190 12.14 21.52 6.75
CA PHE A 190 10.70 21.74 6.78
C PHE A 190 10.36 23.03 7.51
N HIS A 191 9.28 23.66 7.11
CA HIS A 191 8.79 24.85 7.79
C HIS A 191 8.04 24.45 9.07
N ARG A 192 8.40 25.04 10.21
CA ARG A 192 7.68 24.80 11.46
C ARG A 192 6.45 25.71 11.51
N ARG A 193 5.29 25.13 11.18
CA ARG A 193 4.03 25.88 11.11
C ARG A 193 3.64 26.52 12.45
N ASP A 194 3.60 27.84 12.50
CA ASP A 194 2.79 28.59 13.47
C ASP A 194 1.35 28.71 12.92
N ARG A 195 0.36 28.51 13.77
CA ARG A 195 -1.06 28.54 13.39
C ARG A 195 -1.54 29.95 13.02
N ASN A 196 -0.86 30.98 13.48
CA ASN A 196 -1.24 32.37 13.26
C ASN A 196 -0.58 33.00 12.02
N THR A 197 0.38 32.31 11.39
CA THR A 197 1.09 32.83 10.22
C THR A 197 0.23 32.77 8.96
N ASN A 198 0.10 33.91 8.29
CA ASN A 198 -0.44 33.96 6.94
C ASN A 198 0.61 33.40 5.97
N LEU A 199 0.41 32.16 5.50
CA LEU A 199 1.35 31.47 4.60
C LEU A 199 1.54 32.20 3.26
N ASP A 200 0.59 33.04 2.86
CA ASP A 200 0.69 33.81 1.63
C ASP A 200 1.78 34.90 1.71
N GLU A 201 2.09 35.38 2.92
CA GLU A 201 3.11 36.42 3.18
C GLU A 201 4.51 35.85 3.44
N VAL A 202 4.64 34.53 3.60
CA VAL A 202 5.94 33.89 3.85
C VAL A 202 6.71 33.81 2.53
N THR A 203 7.90 34.41 2.54
CA THR A 203 8.86 34.40 1.42
C THR A 203 9.87 33.25 1.52
N GLU A 204 10.01 32.64 2.69
CA GLU A 204 10.84 31.45 2.88
C GLU A 204 10.21 30.22 2.22
N PRO A 205 11.02 29.21 1.83
CA PRO A 205 10.49 28.00 1.23
C PRO A 205 9.63 27.21 2.24
N LEU A 206 8.36 26.97 1.91
CA LEU A 206 7.41 26.33 2.83
C LEU A 206 7.39 24.81 2.69
N SER A 207 7.79 24.28 1.54
CA SER A 207 7.81 22.85 1.27
C SER A 207 9.11 22.19 1.73
N PRO A 208 9.04 20.92 2.15
CA PRO A 208 10.18 20.27 2.73
C PRO A 208 11.22 19.88 1.67
N LYS A 209 12.46 19.76 2.11
CA LYS A 209 13.51 19.04 1.37
C LYS A 209 13.60 17.64 1.96
N LEU A 210 13.44 16.63 1.12
CA LEU A 210 13.40 15.22 1.52
C LEU A 210 14.69 14.53 1.08
N GLU A 211 15.20 13.62 1.90
CA GLU A 211 16.19 12.62 1.53
C GLU A 211 15.46 11.29 1.39
N ILE A 212 15.54 10.68 0.22
CA ILE A 212 14.95 9.38 -0.09
C ILE A 212 16.09 8.40 -0.35
N THR A 213 16.04 7.26 0.32
CA THR A 213 17.01 6.18 0.12
C THR A 213 16.29 4.93 -0.34
N LEU A 214 16.66 4.38 -1.49
CA LEU A 214 16.29 3.06 -1.97
C LEU A 214 17.42 2.10 -1.62
N GLN A 215 17.13 0.95 -1.01
CA GLN A 215 18.15 -0.03 -0.62
C GLN A 215 17.81 -1.42 -1.12
N ASN A 216 18.79 -2.10 -1.71
CA ASN A 216 18.70 -3.52 -2.02
C ASN A 216 18.68 -4.33 -0.71
N VAL A 217 17.58 -5.02 -0.45
CA VAL A 217 17.42 -5.89 0.73
C VAL A 217 17.27 -7.36 0.36
N SER A 218 17.59 -7.69 -0.90
CA SER A 218 17.65 -9.05 -1.42
C SER A 218 19.09 -9.55 -1.49
N ASP A 219 19.23 -10.85 -1.73
CA ASP A 219 20.54 -11.53 -1.79
C ASP A 219 21.15 -11.52 -3.20
N ALA A 220 20.55 -10.81 -4.16
CA ALA A 220 21.01 -10.69 -5.53
C ALA A 220 21.08 -9.21 -5.96
N PRO A 221 21.94 -8.84 -6.94
CA PRO A 221 21.93 -7.50 -7.52
C PRO A 221 20.55 -7.12 -8.06
N LEU A 222 20.18 -5.84 -7.91
CA LEU A 222 18.99 -5.27 -8.54
C LEU A 222 19.34 -3.98 -9.27
N PHE A 223 18.51 -3.62 -10.25
CA PHE A 223 18.61 -2.32 -10.90
C PHE A 223 17.43 -1.43 -10.53
N VAL A 224 17.73 -0.19 -10.14
CA VAL A 224 16.77 0.92 -10.03
C VAL A 224 17.01 1.91 -11.17
N VAL A 225 15.98 2.66 -11.54
CA VAL A 225 16.01 3.57 -12.69
C VAL A 225 15.47 4.92 -12.23
N ASP A 226 16.35 5.91 -12.21
CA ASP A 226 15.98 7.29 -11.85
C ASP A 226 16.56 8.30 -12.85
N PRO A 227 15.83 8.60 -13.95
CA PRO A 227 16.34 9.47 -14.98
C PRO A 227 16.06 10.95 -14.69
N GLY A 228 16.97 11.82 -15.14
CA GLY A 228 16.77 13.27 -15.21
C GLY A 228 16.30 13.92 -13.90
N ASN A 229 15.20 14.67 -13.94
CA ASN A 229 14.60 15.38 -12.81
C ASN A 229 13.87 14.44 -11.82
N HIS A 230 14.57 13.39 -11.38
CA HIS A 230 14.07 12.34 -10.51
C HIS A 230 12.75 11.74 -11.02
N CYS A 231 12.70 11.40 -12.31
CA CYS A 231 11.49 10.90 -12.95
C CYS A 231 11.13 9.46 -12.54
N GLY A 232 12.00 8.76 -11.80
CA GLY A 232 11.65 7.52 -11.11
C GLY A 232 10.77 7.76 -9.87
N PHE A 233 10.60 9.03 -9.45
CA PHE A 233 9.83 9.41 -8.27
C PHE A 233 8.63 10.27 -8.64
N ARG A 234 7.50 10.02 -7.97
CA ARG A 234 6.29 10.84 -8.06
C ARG A 234 5.72 11.11 -6.68
N MET A 235 5.07 12.26 -6.51
CA MET A 235 4.39 12.60 -5.27
C MET A 235 2.89 12.37 -5.44
N GLU A 236 2.29 11.66 -4.49
CA GLU A 236 0.86 11.33 -4.52
C GLU A 236 0.17 11.69 -3.20
N PRO A 237 -1.08 12.22 -3.25
CA PRO A 237 -1.89 12.36 -2.05
C PRO A 237 -2.27 10.97 -1.51
N THR A 238 -2.21 10.81 -0.18
CA THR A 238 -2.68 9.58 0.46
C THR A 238 -4.20 9.43 0.31
N ALA A 239 -4.71 8.19 0.37
CA ALA A 239 -6.14 7.90 0.21
C ALA A 239 -7.10 8.59 1.21
N ARG A 240 -6.56 9.18 2.30
CA ARG A 240 -7.32 9.95 3.30
C ARG A 240 -7.58 11.40 2.88
N VAL A 241 -6.88 11.90 1.86
CA VAL A 241 -7.02 13.26 1.35
C VAL A 241 -8.27 13.33 0.46
N SER A 242 -9.19 14.26 0.75
CA SER A 242 -10.39 14.50 -0.07
C SER A 242 -10.12 15.33 -1.31
N ARG A 243 -9.16 16.25 -1.21
CA ARG A 243 -8.86 17.19 -2.29
C ARG A 243 -8.19 16.46 -3.45
N GLN A 244 -8.56 16.84 -4.66
CA GLN A 244 -7.96 16.29 -5.88
C GLN A 244 -6.70 17.09 -6.20
N TYR A 245 -5.56 16.41 -6.07
CA TYR A 245 -4.25 16.93 -6.46
C TYR A 245 -3.85 16.34 -7.80
N SER A 246 -3.23 17.17 -8.63
CA SER A 246 -2.59 16.71 -9.86
C SER A 246 -1.19 17.31 -9.98
N SER A 247 -0.23 16.49 -10.42
CA SER A 247 1.10 16.99 -10.81
C SER A 247 0.98 17.98 -11.95
N VAL A 248 1.68 19.11 -11.83
CA VAL A 248 1.75 20.13 -12.88
C VAL A 248 2.91 19.87 -13.85
N TYR A 249 3.97 19.24 -13.36
CA TYR A 249 5.14 18.92 -14.18
C TYR A 249 4.86 17.78 -15.15
N ASP A 250 5.19 17.97 -16.43
CA ASP A 250 5.00 17.03 -17.53
C ASP A 250 6.31 16.52 -18.15
N GLY A 251 7.47 17.05 -17.77
CA GLY A 251 8.77 16.72 -18.34
C GLY A 251 9.21 15.25 -18.17
N CYS A 252 8.52 14.46 -17.35
CA CYS A 252 8.75 13.02 -17.23
C CYS A 252 7.92 12.16 -18.20
N ARG A 253 6.95 12.73 -18.94
CA ARG A 253 6.03 11.94 -19.78
C ARG A 253 6.71 11.23 -20.94
N ASN A 254 7.74 11.84 -21.53
CA ASN A 254 8.40 11.35 -22.74
C ASN A 254 9.90 11.08 -22.52
N ILE A 255 10.31 10.86 -21.26
CA ILE A 255 11.72 10.62 -20.96
C ILE A 255 12.18 9.32 -21.62
N GLN A 256 13.32 9.38 -22.30
CA GLN A 256 13.98 8.20 -22.84
C GLN A 256 15.02 7.75 -21.84
N VAL A 257 14.88 6.51 -21.36
CA VAL A 257 15.83 5.95 -20.41
C VAL A 257 17.07 5.45 -21.15
N SER A 258 18.24 5.89 -20.71
CA SER A 258 19.54 5.47 -21.19
C SER A 258 20.23 4.54 -20.19
N GLY A 259 21.30 3.87 -20.60
CA GLY A 259 22.11 3.02 -19.71
C GLY A 259 22.69 3.75 -18.50
N LEU A 260 22.85 5.08 -18.56
CA LEU A 260 23.35 5.91 -17.47
C LEU A 260 22.31 6.17 -16.37
N ASP A 261 21.02 5.99 -16.69
CA ASP A 261 19.92 6.16 -15.74
C ASP A 261 19.67 4.88 -14.91
N LEU A 262 20.35 3.78 -15.26
CA LEU A 262 20.32 2.53 -14.52
C LEU A 262 21.36 2.56 -13.40
N VAL A 263 20.90 2.40 -12.18
CA VAL A 263 21.75 2.26 -11.00
C VAL A 263 21.67 0.81 -10.56
N GLU A 264 22.79 0.10 -10.68
CA GLU A 264 22.96 -1.22 -10.09
C GLU A 264 23.15 -1.08 -8.58
N LEU A 265 22.45 -1.91 -7.81
CA LEU A 265 22.58 -2.01 -6.36
C LEU A 265 22.96 -3.44 -5.99
N ALA A 266 24.18 -3.63 -5.49
CA ALA A 266 24.59 -4.89 -4.86
C ALA A 266 23.76 -5.16 -3.59
N PRO A 267 23.70 -6.41 -3.09
CA PRO A 267 23.03 -6.72 -1.82
C PRO A 267 23.47 -5.80 -0.68
N GLY A 268 22.51 -5.10 -0.07
CA GLY A 268 22.74 -4.13 1.01
C GLY A 268 23.12 -2.72 0.54
N GLU A 269 23.40 -2.49 -0.74
CA GLU A 269 23.72 -1.18 -1.29
C GLU A 269 22.49 -0.27 -1.39
N ALA A 270 22.71 1.03 -1.27
CA ALA A 270 21.65 2.02 -1.26
C ALA A 270 21.90 3.18 -2.23
N TYR A 271 20.87 3.57 -2.97
CA TYR A 271 20.81 4.78 -3.77
C TYR A 271 20.06 5.87 -3.00
N THR A 272 20.68 7.04 -2.82
CA THR A 272 20.10 8.15 -2.05
C THR A 272 19.98 9.40 -2.91
N VAL A 273 18.83 10.08 -2.84
CA VAL A 273 18.54 11.32 -3.55
C VAL A 273 17.92 12.36 -2.64
N GLU A 274 18.16 13.63 -2.93
CA GLU A 274 17.52 14.75 -2.25
C GLU A 274 16.45 15.37 -3.16
N LEU A 275 15.21 15.41 -2.69
CA LEU A 275 14.08 16.00 -3.40
C LEU A 275 13.69 17.32 -2.73
N ASP A 276 13.96 18.46 -3.38
CA ASP A 276 13.52 19.77 -2.90
C ASP A 276 12.10 20.07 -3.42
N LEU A 277 11.08 19.90 -2.58
CA LEU A 277 9.69 20.07 -2.97
C LEU A 277 9.27 21.54 -3.20
N THR A 278 10.22 22.48 -3.12
CA THR A 278 10.04 23.89 -3.47
C THR A 278 10.31 24.13 -4.96
N GLU A 279 10.88 23.16 -5.65
CA GLU A 279 11.14 23.26 -7.08
C GLU A 279 9.86 23.05 -7.91
N PRO A 280 9.72 23.72 -9.06
CA PRO A 280 8.55 23.58 -9.95
C PRO A 280 8.22 22.14 -10.35
N ARG A 281 9.22 21.24 -10.36
CA ARG A 281 9.06 19.79 -10.62
C ARG A 281 8.03 19.13 -9.70
N TRP A 282 7.91 19.61 -8.47
CA TRP A 282 7.07 19.04 -7.41
C TRP A 282 5.78 19.83 -7.17
N TYR A 283 5.53 20.89 -7.94
CA TYR A 283 4.33 21.70 -7.80
C TYR A 283 3.08 20.88 -8.12
N MET A 284 2.06 21.08 -7.29
CA MET A 284 0.78 20.42 -7.42
C MET A 284 -0.30 21.46 -7.69
N SER A 285 -1.31 21.07 -8.47
CA SER A 285 -2.53 21.84 -8.65
C SER A 285 -3.64 21.28 -7.77
N VAL A 286 -4.34 22.17 -7.05
CA VAL A 286 -5.50 21.85 -6.21
C VAL A 286 -6.46 23.03 -6.16
N GLY A 287 -7.73 22.81 -6.51
CA GLY A 287 -8.77 23.85 -6.43
C GLY A 287 -8.44 25.13 -7.21
N GLY A 288 -7.81 25.00 -8.38
CA GLY A 288 -7.41 26.14 -9.23
C GLY A 288 -6.14 26.87 -8.78
N LYS A 289 -5.52 26.45 -7.66
CA LYS A 289 -4.22 26.97 -7.20
C LYS A 289 -3.10 26.01 -7.58
N THR A 290 -1.98 26.55 -8.03
CA THR A 290 -0.77 25.80 -8.36
C THR A 290 0.40 26.30 -7.54
N GLY A 291 1.19 25.37 -7.00
CA GLY A 291 2.47 25.69 -6.41
C GLY A 291 2.96 24.60 -5.47
N GLU A 292 3.89 25.00 -4.62
CA GLU A 292 4.47 24.13 -3.61
C GLU A 292 3.41 23.69 -2.57
N ILE A 293 3.54 22.47 -2.05
CA ILE A 293 2.54 21.89 -1.13
C ILE A 293 2.49 22.63 0.21
N GLY A 294 3.59 23.24 0.65
CA GLY A 294 3.66 24.02 1.88
C GLY A 294 2.70 25.21 1.92
N ARG A 295 2.37 25.76 0.75
CA ARG A 295 1.49 26.93 0.63
C ARG A 295 0.00 26.56 0.63
N TYR A 296 -0.37 25.52 -0.13
CA TYR A 296 -1.78 25.24 -0.41
C TYR A 296 -2.28 23.90 0.16
N ALA A 297 -1.38 22.98 0.53
CA ALA A 297 -1.77 21.66 0.99
C ALA A 297 -2.14 21.57 2.47
N ASN A 298 -1.96 22.63 3.28
CA ASN A 298 -2.31 22.62 4.70
C ASN A 298 -1.73 21.38 5.42
N ASN A 299 -2.60 20.52 5.96
CA ASN A 299 -2.22 19.27 6.64
C ASN A 299 -2.54 18.03 5.80
N ASP A 300 -2.79 18.17 4.50
CA ASP A 300 -2.97 17.02 3.63
C ASP A 300 -1.67 16.25 3.54
N SER A 301 -1.83 14.93 3.48
CA SER A 301 -0.73 13.99 3.55
C SER A 301 -0.43 13.38 2.19
N PHE A 302 0.86 13.29 1.89
CA PHE A 302 1.42 12.79 0.65
C PHE A 302 2.38 11.64 0.92
N ARG A 303 2.75 10.94 -0.15
CA ARG A 303 3.85 9.98 -0.20
C ARG A 303 4.68 10.25 -1.44
N ILE A 304 5.98 9.99 -1.34
CA ILE A 304 6.83 9.81 -2.50
C ILE A 304 6.69 8.35 -2.90
N VAL A 305 6.35 8.10 -4.17
CA VAL A 305 6.23 6.77 -4.73
C VAL A 305 7.37 6.62 -5.73
N TYR A 306 8.24 5.65 -5.48
CA TYR A 306 9.22 5.23 -6.46
C TYR A 306 8.56 4.23 -7.42
N GLN A 307 8.68 4.51 -8.71
CA GLN A 307 8.25 3.64 -9.80
C GLN A 307 9.23 3.85 -10.95
N PRO A 308 9.95 2.81 -11.39
CA PRO A 308 10.95 2.95 -12.42
C PRO A 308 10.31 3.50 -13.70
N ALA A 309 10.95 4.51 -14.28
CA ALA A 309 10.59 4.95 -15.62
C ALA A 309 10.96 3.82 -16.60
N ALA A 310 9.96 3.18 -17.23
CA ALA A 310 10.18 2.05 -18.13
C ALA A 310 10.04 2.42 -19.62
N VAL A 311 9.81 3.70 -19.94
CA VAL A 311 9.56 4.15 -21.31
C VAL A 311 10.88 4.14 -22.10
N GLY A 312 10.91 3.37 -23.19
CA GLY A 312 12.05 3.32 -24.13
C GLY A 312 13.06 2.19 -23.88
N ILE A 313 12.88 1.36 -22.86
CA ILE A 313 13.78 0.23 -22.59
C ILE A 313 13.36 -0.96 -23.46
N THR A 314 14.11 -1.22 -24.54
CA THR A 314 13.83 -2.32 -25.50
C THR A 314 14.03 -3.72 -24.89
N THR A 315 14.83 -3.83 -23.84
CA THR A 315 15.00 -5.04 -23.02
C THR A 315 15.14 -4.61 -21.56
N PRO A 316 14.15 -4.88 -20.69
CA PRO A 316 14.33 -4.66 -19.26
C PRO A 316 15.58 -5.42 -18.83
N ALA A 317 16.57 -4.72 -18.28
CA ALA A 317 17.75 -5.39 -17.72
C ALA A 317 17.27 -6.49 -16.77
N GLU A 318 17.79 -7.71 -16.96
CA GLU A 318 17.53 -8.82 -16.05
C GLU A 318 17.90 -8.35 -14.62
N GLY A 319 16.99 -8.48 -13.67
CA GLY A 319 17.19 -7.93 -12.31
C GLY A 319 16.68 -6.50 -12.08
N MET A 320 16.11 -5.81 -13.07
CA MET A 320 15.41 -4.54 -12.83
C MET A 320 14.16 -4.74 -11.98
N TRP A 321 14.04 -3.95 -10.92
CA TRP A 321 12.85 -3.94 -10.07
C TRP A 321 11.73 -3.14 -10.74
N LYS A 322 10.53 -3.71 -10.83
CA LYS A 322 9.43 -3.16 -11.66
C LYS A 322 8.21 -2.68 -10.87
N GLY A 323 8.27 -2.72 -9.54
CA GLY A 323 7.15 -2.41 -8.66
C GLY A 323 6.79 -0.91 -8.55
N GLU A 324 5.89 -0.61 -7.63
CA GLU A 324 5.70 0.73 -7.06
C GLU A 324 6.04 0.68 -5.58
N LEU A 325 6.79 1.62 -5.02
CA LEU A 325 7.23 1.57 -3.62
C LEU A 325 6.88 2.92 -2.98
N PRO A 326 5.83 2.97 -2.13
CA PRO A 326 5.44 4.20 -1.46
C PRO A 326 6.26 4.44 -0.19
N SER A 327 6.64 5.70 0.07
CA SER A 327 7.36 6.12 1.28
C SER A 327 6.45 6.18 2.50
N SER A 328 7.03 6.44 3.67
CA SER A 328 6.30 7.00 4.82
C SER A 328 5.43 8.18 4.37
N ALA A 329 4.23 8.28 4.94
CA ALA A 329 3.39 9.45 4.71
C ALA A 329 3.99 10.70 5.38
N PHE A 330 3.87 11.84 4.72
CA PHE A 330 4.31 13.14 5.25
C PHE A 330 3.29 14.24 4.89
N THR A 331 3.30 15.33 5.64
CA THR A 331 2.73 16.62 5.22
C THR A 331 3.88 17.56 4.87
N ALA A 332 3.58 18.76 4.39
CA ALA A 332 4.60 19.78 4.18
C ALA A 332 5.45 20.13 5.43
N PHE A 333 4.99 19.73 6.63
CA PHE A 333 5.57 20.18 7.89
C PHE A 333 6.09 19.05 8.78
N ARG A 334 5.80 17.78 8.48
CA ARG A 334 6.23 16.62 9.28
C ARG A 334 6.02 15.29 8.57
N VAL A 335 6.76 14.26 9.00
CA VAL A 335 6.44 12.85 8.71
C VAL A 335 5.31 12.38 9.65
N LEU A 336 4.39 11.55 9.16
CA LEU A 336 3.13 11.19 9.85
C LEU A 336 3.07 9.77 10.40
N ASP A 337 3.84 8.84 9.85
CA ASP A 337 3.76 7.42 10.20
C ASP A 337 4.63 7.09 11.40
#